data_AF-A0A515KKV2-F1
#
_entry.id   AF-A0A515KKV2-F1
#
_cell.length_a   1.000
_cell.length_b   1.000
_cell.length_c   1.000
_cell.angle_alpha   90.00
_cell.angle_beta   90.00
_cell.angle_gamma   90.00
#
_symmetry.space_group_name_H-M   'P 1'
#
loop_
_entity.id
_entity.type
_entity.pdbx_description
1 polymer ?
#
loop_
_entity_poly.entity_id
_entity_poly.type
_entity_poly.pdbx_seq_one_letter_code
_entity_poly.pdbx_strand_id
1 'polypeptide(L)'
;MDDDFFGGAITSFRAFLELGVRVVTGDKEFSIFQDIDGIQFGQRWQSQLDQAIETTRLLIPIITPLFFQSGACRDELTKFISHERELGRRDLILPLYFVTAAARRAG
;
A
#
# COMPACT_ATOMS: atom_id res chain seq x y z
N MET A 1 -10.42 -7.24 7.44
CA MET A 1 -10.76 -6.63 8.74
C MET A 1 -10.79 -5.11 8.69
N ASP A 2 -9.67 -4.43 8.40
CA ASP A 2 -9.66 -2.96 8.34
C ASP A 2 -10.63 -2.43 7.27
N ASP A 3 -10.55 -2.97 6.04
CA ASP A 3 -11.45 -2.55 4.95
C ASP A 3 -12.93 -2.82 5.29
N ASP A 4 -13.23 -3.95 5.93
CA ASP A 4 -14.59 -4.28 6.39
C ASP A 4 -15.09 -3.28 7.43
N PHE A 5 -14.24 -2.92 8.41
CA PHE A 5 -14.57 -1.93 9.44
C PHE A 5 -14.88 -0.55 8.83
N PHE A 6 -14.12 -0.17 7.81
CA PHE A 6 -14.34 1.08 7.08
C PHE A 6 -15.36 0.95 5.92
N GLY A 7 -16.14 -0.13 5.87
CA GLY A 7 -17.21 -0.31 4.90
C GLY A 7 -16.74 -0.37 3.44
N GLY A 8 -15.56 -0.95 3.18
CA GLY A 8 -14.99 -1.09 1.83
C GLY A 8 -14.29 0.17 1.30
N ALA A 9 -14.05 1.17 2.15
CA ALA A 9 -13.46 2.44 1.74
C ALA A 9 -12.01 2.31 1.24
N ILE A 10 -11.23 1.37 1.79
CA ILE A 10 -9.83 1.15 1.36
C ILE A 10 -9.81 0.54 -0.04
N THR A 11 -10.64 -0.49 -0.27
CA THR A 11 -10.79 -1.08 -1.61
C THR A 11 -11.33 -0.07 -2.63
N SER A 12 -12.30 0.74 -2.23
CA SER A 12 -12.85 1.81 -3.08
C SER A 12 -11.79 2.85 -3.44
N PHE A 13 -10.95 3.24 -2.48
CA PHE A 13 -9.84 4.14 -2.71
C PHE A 13 -8.80 3.56 -3.67
N ARG A 14 -8.43 2.28 -3.52
CA ARG A 14 -7.54 1.57 -4.45
C ARG A 14 -8.09 1.62 -5.88
N ALA A 15 -9.38 1.30 -6.07
CA ALA A 15 -10.01 1.30 -7.39
C ALA A 15 -10.04 2.72 -8.00
N PHE A 16 -10.32 3.74 -7.18
CA PHE A 16 -10.28 5.14 -7.61
C PHE A 16 -8.86 5.56 -8.04
N LEU A 17 -7.84 5.20 -7.26
CA LEU A 17 -6.45 5.53 -7.57
C LEU A 17 -5.97 4.87 -8.86
N GLU A 18 -6.29 3.59 -9.06
CA GLU A 18 -6.00 2.90 -10.32
C GLU A 18 -6.62 3.61 -11.51
N LEU A 19 -7.91 3.94 -11.44
CA LEU A 19 -8.60 4.64 -12.52
C LEU A 19 -7.97 6.02 -12.76
N GLY A 20 -7.65 6.75 -11.69
CA GLY A 20 -7.00 8.05 -11.77
C GLY A 20 -5.66 7.97 -12.49
N VAL A 21 -4.81 6.99 -12.15
CA VAL A 21 -3.53 6.77 -12.86
C VAL A 21 -3.78 6.44 -14.32
N ARG A 22 -4.66 5.48 -14.62
CA ARG A 22 -4.99 5.09 -16.02
C ARG A 22 -5.44 6.29 -16.86
N VAL A 23 -6.28 7.16 -16.30
CA VAL A 23 -6.79 8.36 -16.98
C VAL A 23 -5.69 9.39 -17.21
N VAL A 24 -4.83 9.63 -16.22
CA VAL A 24 -3.78 10.66 -16.30
C VAL A 24 -2.62 10.21 -17.18
N THR A 25 -2.24 8.94 -17.14
CA THR A 25 -1.08 8.41 -17.88
C THR A 25 -1.44 7.82 -19.24
N GLY A 26 -2.70 7.43 -19.46
CA GLY A 26 -3.15 6.68 -20.64
C GLY A 26 -2.79 5.19 -20.60
N ASP A 27 -2.16 4.71 -19.53
CA ASP A 27 -1.84 3.29 -19.36
C ASP A 27 -3.07 2.50 -18.90
N LYS A 28 -3.69 1.74 -19.81
CA LYS A 28 -4.90 0.95 -19.53
C LYS A 28 -4.64 -0.29 -18.68
N GLU A 29 -3.41 -0.78 -18.66
CA GLU A 29 -3.02 -2.02 -17.98
C GLU A 29 -2.55 -1.78 -16.55
N PHE A 30 -2.37 -0.52 -16.15
CA PHE A 30 -1.96 -0.17 -14.79
C PHE A 30 -2.90 -0.80 -13.75
N SER A 31 -2.32 -1.50 -12.77
CA SER A 31 -3.06 -2.11 -11.67
C SER A 31 -2.31 -2.02 -10.35
N ILE A 32 -3.06 -1.93 -9.26
CA ILE A 32 -2.58 -1.87 -7.88
C ILE A 32 -2.93 -3.20 -7.22
N PHE A 33 -1.94 -3.90 -6.71
CA PHE A 33 -2.19 -5.07 -5.87
C PHE A 33 -2.52 -4.63 -4.44
N GLN A 34 -3.61 -5.15 -3.89
CA GLN A 34 -4.00 -4.93 -2.49
C GLN A 34 -3.83 -6.25 -1.73
N ASP A 35 -2.99 -6.23 -0.70
CA ASP A 35 -2.91 -7.34 0.25
C ASP A 35 -3.86 -7.09 1.42
N ILE A 36 -4.75 -8.05 1.67
CA ILE A 36 -5.76 -7.97 2.72
C ILE A 36 -5.26 -8.64 4.02
N ASP A 37 -4.34 -9.60 3.92
CA ASP A 37 -3.95 -10.47 5.05
C ASP A 37 -2.42 -10.54 5.28
N GLY A 38 -1.60 -9.88 4.45
CA GLY A 38 -0.13 -9.86 4.58
C GLY A 38 0.55 -11.19 4.24
N ILE A 39 -0.18 -12.14 3.64
CA ILE A 39 0.35 -13.48 3.28
C ILE A 39 0.75 -13.49 1.80
N GLN A 40 -0.01 -12.82 0.96
CA GLN A 40 0.18 -12.88 -0.50
C GLN A 40 1.28 -11.95 -0.97
N PHE A 41 1.47 -10.81 -0.30
CA PHE A 41 2.53 -9.87 -0.63
C PHE A 41 3.90 -10.47 -0.35
N GLY A 42 4.16 -11.05 0.82
CA GLY A 42 5.46 -11.68 1.12
C GLY A 42 5.92 -12.75 0.10
N GLN A 43 5.01 -13.61 -0.38
CA GLN A 43 5.32 -14.63 -1.39
C GLN A 43 5.56 -14.03 -2.78
N ARG A 44 4.71 -13.07 -3.19
CA ARG A 44 4.85 -12.37 -4.47
C ARG A 44 6.06 -11.44 -4.47
N TRP A 45 6.39 -10.86 -3.33
CA TRP A 45 7.52 -9.94 -3.14
C TRP A 45 8.85 -10.63 -3.37
N GLN A 46 9.07 -11.80 -2.75
CA GLN A 46 10.27 -12.62 -2.97
C GLN A 46 10.45 -12.93 -4.46
N SER A 47 9.40 -13.46 -5.10
CA SER A 47 9.46 -13.84 -6.53
C SER A 47 9.55 -12.66 -7.48
N GLN A 48 9.01 -11.49 -7.11
CA GLN A 48 9.06 -10.30 -7.95
C GLN A 48 10.33 -9.48 -7.75
N LEU A 49 10.93 -9.43 -6.56
CA LEU A 49 12.23 -8.79 -6.32
C LEU A 49 13.30 -9.34 -7.29
N ASP A 50 13.31 -10.66 -7.48
CA ASP A 50 14.22 -11.32 -8.41
C ASP A 50 14.03 -10.89 -9.89
N GLN A 51 12.84 -10.38 -10.23
CA GLN A 51 12.48 -9.93 -11.58
C GLN A 51 12.43 -8.39 -11.72
N ALA A 52 12.44 -7.64 -10.62
CA ALA A 52 11.99 -6.24 -10.54
C ALA A 52 13.06 -5.17 -10.80
N ILE A 53 14.27 -5.54 -11.21
CA ILE A 53 15.37 -4.57 -11.41
C ILE A 53 14.96 -3.41 -12.37
N GLU A 54 13.94 -3.58 -13.21
CA GLU A 54 13.50 -2.57 -14.17
C GLU A 54 12.15 -1.86 -13.87
N THR A 55 11.35 -2.30 -12.89
CA THR A 55 10.03 -1.70 -12.62
C THR A 55 9.98 -1.02 -11.26
N THR A 56 9.90 0.32 -11.25
CA THR A 56 9.68 1.12 -10.03
C THR A 56 8.33 0.73 -9.42
N ARG A 57 8.36 0.02 -8.29
CA ARG A 57 7.18 -0.32 -7.48
C ARG A 57 7.05 0.68 -6.33
N LEU A 58 5.85 1.22 -6.13
CA LEU A 58 5.49 2.00 -4.95
C LEU A 58 4.78 1.09 -3.94
N LEU A 59 5.01 1.30 -2.65
CA LEU A 59 4.26 0.69 -1.55
C LEU A 59 3.38 1.76 -0.89
N ILE A 60 2.09 1.46 -0.72
CA ILE A 60 1.13 2.34 -0.05
C ILE A 60 0.62 1.61 1.21
N PRO A 61 1.33 1.69 2.35
CA PRO A 61 0.88 1.03 3.56
C PRO A 61 -0.33 1.80 4.12
N ILE A 62 -1.42 1.08 4.36
CA ILE A 62 -2.63 1.62 5.01
C ILE A 62 -2.43 1.52 6.52
N ILE A 63 -2.16 2.66 7.15
CA ILE A 63 -1.79 2.73 8.56
C ILE A 63 -3.05 2.88 9.41
N THR A 64 -3.44 1.78 10.05
CA THR A 64 -4.47 1.69 11.09
C THR A 64 -3.82 1.25 12.42
N PRO A 65 -4.50 1.34 13.57
CA PRO A 65 -4.00 0.72 14.80
C PRO A 65 -3.78 -0.80 14.67
N LEU A 66 -4.59 -1.50 13.87
CA LEU A 66 -4.48 -2.94 13.64
C LEU A 66 -3.26 -3.30 12.79
N PHE A 67 -2.85 -2.43 11.87
CA PHE A 67 -1.60 -2.59 11.10
C PHE A 67 -0.40 -2.88 12.01
N PHE A 68 -0.27 -2.14 13.11
CA PHE A 68 0.85 -2.30 14.04
C PHE A 68 0.77 -3.56 14.91
N GLN A 69 -0.41 -4.17 15.02
CA GLN A 69 -0.60 -5.43 15.74
C GLN A 69 -0.29 -6.65 14.84
N SER A 70 -0.33 -6.49 13.51
CA SER A 70 0.06 -7.52 12.56
C SER A 70 1.58 -7.66 12.48
N GLY A 71 2.10 -8.84 12.84
CA GLY A 71 3.51 -9.18 12.63
C GLY A 71 3.88 -9.14 11.14
N ALA A 72 3.04 -9.76 10.30
CA ALA A 72 3.25 -9.83 8.86
C ALA A 72 3.35 -8.44 8.21
N CYS A 73 2.40 -7.54 8.49
CA CYS A 73 2.40 -6.19 7.90
C CYS A 73 3.65 -5.38 8.29
N ARG A 74 4.13 -5.53 9.53
CA ARG A 74 5.36 -4.87 10.01
C ARG A 74 6.61 -5.44 9.35
N ASP A 75 6.69 -6.76 9.21
CA ASP A 75 7.82 -7.43 8.58
C ASP A 75 7.91 -7.06 7.09
N GLU A 76 6.78 -6.99 6.40
CA GLU A 76 6.70 -6.56 5.00
C GLU A 76 7.14 -5.11 4.81
N LEU A 77 6.61 -4.18 5.62
CA LEU A 77 7.03 -2.79 5.58
C LEU A 77 8.53 -2.64 5.86
N THR A 78 9.05 -3.38 6.84
CA THR A 78 10.48 -3.36 7.18
C THR A 78 11.35 -3.86 6.01
N LYS A 79 10.94 -4.94 5.34
CA LYS A 79 11.64 -5.45 4.14
C LYS A 79 11.64 -4.42 3.01
N PHE A 80 10.52 -3.75 2.77
CA PHE A 80 10.44 -2.73 1.73
C PHE A 80 11.30 -1.50 2.06
N ILE A 81 11.33 -1.05 3.31
CA ILE A 81 12.23 0.02 3.78
C ILE A 81 13.69 -0.34 3.54
N SER A 82 14.10 -1.57 3.85
CA SER A 82 15.47 -2.03 3.60
C SER A 82 15.80 -2.01 2.10
N HIS A 83 14.90 -2.50 1.26
CA HIS A 83 15.07 -2.49 -0.20
C HIS A 83 15.14 -1.07 -0.77
N GLU A 84 14.25 -0.17 -0.33
CA GLU A 84 14.26 1.24 -0.74
C GLU A 84 15.63 1.90 -0.41
N ARG A 85 16.19 1.58 0.76
CA ARG A 85 17.53 2.05 1.17
C ARG A 85 18.65 1.47 0.32
N GLU A 86 18.58 0.18 -0.04
CA GLU A 86 19.56 -0.47 -0.93
C GLU A 86 19.58 0.18 -2.32
N LEU A 87 18.41 0.62 -2.81
CA LEU A 87 18.29 1.39 -4.06
C LEU A 87 18.75 2.86 -3.93
N GLY A 88 19.11 3.32 -2.73
CA GLY A 88 19.44 4.72 -2.46
C GLY A 88 18.25 5.68 -2.60
N ARG A 89 17.02 5.15 -2.57
CA ARG A 89 15.77 5.91 -2.71
C ARG A 89 15.12 6.17 -1.34
N ARG A 90 14.12 7.06 -1.34
CA ARG A 90 13.31 7.44 -0.14
C ARG A 90 11.88 7.88 -0.51
N ASP A 91 11.45 7.54 -1.72
CA ASP A 91 10.25 8.05 -2.37
C ASP A 91 9.36 6.91 -2.92
N LEU A 92 9.63 5.68 -2.50
CA LEU A 92 8.89 4.48 -2.90
C LEU A 92 7.79 4.11 -1.92
N ILE A 93 7.80 4.66 -0.70
CA ILE A 93 6.79 4.39 0.33
C ILE A 93 5.90 5.61 0.55
N LEU A 94 4.59 5.43 0.34
CA LEU A 94 3.57 6.48 0.47
C LEU A 94 2.55 6.07 1.53
N PRO A 95 2.82 6.32 2.83
CA PRO A 95 1.92 5.89 3.90
C PRO A 95 0.61 6.68 3.89
N LEU A 96 -0.51 5.95 4.00
CA LEU A 96 -1.84 6.53 4.17
C LEU A 96 -2.35 6.25 5.57
N TYR A 97 -2.51 7.31 6.36
CA TYR A 97 -3.08 7.21 7.70
C TYR A 97 -4.59 7.10 7.60
N PHE A 98 -5.12 5.90 7.87
CA PHE A 98 -6.55 5.59 7.81
C PHE A 98 -7.10 5.54 9.23
N VAL A 99 -7.32 6.74 9.78
CA VAL A 99 -7.74 6.94 11.17
C VAL A 99 -9.00 7.78 11.24
N THR A 100 -9.83 7.54 12.24
CA THR A 100 -10.95 8.41 12.55
C THR A 100 -10.42 9.72 13.15
N ALA A 101 -10.60 10.82 12.43
CA ALA A 101 -10.34 12.16 12.96
C ALA A 101 -11.55 12.60 13.79
N ALA A 102 -11.31 13.27 14.93
CA ALA A 102 -12.38 13.87 15.70
C ALA A 102 -13.16 14.86 14.82
N ALA A 103 -14.48 14.77 14.84
CA ALA A 103 -15.34 15.70 14.11
C ALA A 103 -15.01 17.12 14.57
N ARG A 104 -14.55 17.96 13.62
CA ARG A 104 -14.33 19.37 13.88
C ARG A 104 -15.69 19.97 14.23
N ARG A 105 -15.90 20.33 15.50
CA ARG A 105 -17.06 21.12 15.91
C ARG A 105 -16.95 22.46 15.18
N ALA A 106 -17.83 22.70 14.22
CA ALA A 106 -18.03 24.04 13.69
C ALA A 106 -18.57 24.87 14.86
N GLY A 107 -17.80 25.89 15.26
CA GLY A 107 -18.26 26.96 16.14
C GLY A 107 -19.00 28.01 15.33
#